data_AF-A0A7H8T9L0-F1
#
_entry.id   AF-A0A7H8T9L0-F1
#
_cell.length_a   1.000
_cell.length_b   1.000
_cell.length_c   1.000
_cell.angle_alpha   90.00
_cell.angle_beta   90.00
_cell.angle_gamma   90.00
#
_symmetry.space_group_name_H-M   'P 1'
#
loop_
_entity.id
_entity.type
_entity.pdbx_description
1 polymer ?
#
loop_
_entity_poly.entity_id
_entity_poly.type
_entity_poly.pdbx_seq_one_letter_code
_entity_poly.pdbx_strand_id
1 'polypeptide(L)'
;MFEARHTMDAPTTTSADNGTSGGGGGWFTPRKQPATTPGTEQEATEGRRLAAMRPVGRTLTTDEEAPPAEDRDTGPGEAHQAAGPDRTGADTRAAGPDHTGAGARAPQQGAPPSTAPPERPASGHIPPPQPTPPTAPASSQPPYATAQAAPARPQTSSFSAFEASGPVAAPTSTAQPPSPSQPASFAPPAQQLHVPSQRPAPAQPASPDAVLIRRTMAEVGPVADKVTSYFYALLFVRHPDLRSLFPAAMDTQRDRLLKALLTAAEHIDNKPVLVDYLQNLGRGHRKYGTRPEHYPAVGECLIGALSKYAPDIWSGEMEAAWVRAYTTISQVMIDAAAADELRAPAWWYAEVVSHELRTSDVAVLTVRPDQPYPFLAGQYTSVETPWWPRVWRHYSFASAPRSDGLLTFHVKAVPAGWVSNALVHRARPGDIIRLGPPGGSMTVDHTTDSGLLCLGGGTGIAPIKALVEDVAEHGERRPVEVFYGARTDQDLYDIDTMLRLKQSHPWLEVRPVVDRQGLLQLPEAIREYGPWTEYDAYVSGPPGMIRSGVDVLRASGVPVSRIRHDSVEELVVAL
;
A
#
# COMPACT_ATOMS: atom_id res chain seq x y z
N MET A 1 -38.41 -25.80 -4.64
CA MET A 1 -39.81 -25.45 -4.94
C MET A 1 -40.12 -24.14 -4.24
N PHE A 2 -40.97 -23.30 -4.83
CA PHE A 2 -41.16 -21.86 -4.53
C PHE A 2 -39.98 -20.94 -4.91
N GLU A 3 -40.25 -20.10 -5.91
CA GLU A 3 -39.55 -18.85 -6.23
C GLU A 3 -40.24 -17.67 -5.54
N ALA A 4 -39.47 -16.63 -5.23
CA ALA A 4 -39.84 -15.20 -5.33
C ALA A 4 -38.51 -14.42 -5.27
N ARG A 5 -38.00 -13.75 -6.30
CA ARG A 5 -38.58 -12.68 -7.15
C ARG A 5 -39.13 -11.51 -6.33
N HIS A 6 -38.26 -10.55 -6.05
CA HIS A 6 -38.64 -9.16 -5.81
C HIS A 6 -37.98 -8.28 -6.90
N THR A 7 -38.79 -7.47 -7.55
CA THR A 7 -38.37 -6.48 -8.55
C THR A 7 -37.91 -5.19 -7.89
N MET A 8 -37.01 -4.46 -8.57
CA MET A 8 -36.76 -3.05 -8.27
C MET A 8 -37.90 -2.20 -8.85
N ASP A 9 -38.22 -1.11 -8.18
CA ASP A 9 -38.83 0.08 -8.78
C ASP A 9 -38.09 1.31 -8.24
N ALA A 10 -37.84 2.30 -9.10
CA ALA A 10 -37.10 3.52 -8.77
C ALA A 10 -37.86 4.75 -9.28
N PRO A 11 -38.03 5.81 -8.46
CA PRO A 11 -38.59 7.08 -8.90
C PRO A 11 -37.48 8.05 -9.33
N THR A 12 -37.54 8.53 -10.58
CA THR A 12 -36.65 9.57 -11.10
C THR A 12 -37.35 10.93 -11.13
N THR A 13 -36.85 11.89 -10.36
CA THR A 13 -37.14 13.33 -10.52
C THR A 13 -35.88 14.14 -10.20
N THR A 14 -35.17 14.72 -11.18
CA THR A 14 -35.40 16.06 -11.79
C THR A 14 -34.42 17.09 -11.21
N SER A 15 -33.81 17.89 -12.10
CA SER A 15 -32.73 18.84 -11.79
C SER A 15 -33.22 20.19 -11.25
N ALA A 16 -32.41 20.85 -10.41
CA ALA A 16 -32.44 22.30 -10.20
C ALA A 16 -31.10 22.86 -9.63
N ASP A 17 -30.36 23.56 -10.49
CA ASP A 17 -29.48 24.73 -10.28
C ASP A 17 -28.30 24.78 -9.26
N ASN A 18 -27.37 25.70 -9.61
CA ASN A 18 -26.15 26.03 -8.87
C ASN A 18 -26.41 26.97 -7.67
N GLY A 19 -25.69 26.75 -6.57
CA GLY A 19 -25.74 27.62 -5.38
C GLY A 19 -24.37 27.86 -4.74
N THR A 20 -23.60 28.82 -5.27
CA THR A 20 -22.31 29.22 -4.70
C THR A 20 -22.48 30.06 -3.43
N SER A 21 -22.14 29.52 -2.27
CA SER A 21 -21.84 30.33 -1.07
C SER A 21 -20.92 29.59 -0.11
N GLY A 22 -19.85 30.25 0.35
CA GLY A 22 -19.03 29.74 1.45
C GLY A 22 -19.66 30.06 2.80
N GLY A 23 -19.62 29.10 3.74
CA GLY A 23 -20.20 29.25 5.08
C GLY A 23 -19.57 28.29 6.08
N GLY A 24 -18.50 28.72 6.75
CA GLY A 24 -17.77 27.94 7.76
C GLY A 24 -18.53 27.78 9.09
N GLY A 25 -19.68 27.10 9.07
CA GLY A 25 -20.43 26.72 10.27
C GLY A 25 -19.92 25.40 10.84
N GLY A 26 -19.23 25.44 11.99
CA GLY A 26 -18.72 24.23 12.64
C GLY A 26 -19.83 23.25 13.04
N TRP A 27 -19.69 21.98 12.66
CA TRP A 27 -20.75 20.96 12.75
C TRP A 27 -21.08 20.45 14.17
N PHE A 28 -20.36 20.91 15.19
CA PHE A 28 -20.53 20.47 16.58
C PHE A 28 -20.92 21.65 17.50
N THR A 29 -22.15 21.63 18.00
CA THR A 29 -22.58 22.45 19.15
C THR A 29 -22.49 21.64 20.44
N PRO A 30 -21.72 22.08 21.46
CA PRO A 30 -21.66 21.38 22.75
C PRO A 30 -23.03 21.27 23.42
N ARG A 31 -23.32 20.11 24.03
CA ARG A 31 -24.60 19.90 24.72
C ARG A 31 -24.66 20.69 26.03
N LYS A 32 -25.53 21.70 26.10
CA LYS A 32 -25.96 22.27 27.38
C LYS A 32 -26.73 21.22 28.18
N GLN A 33 -26.31 20.95 29.41
CA GLN A 33 -27.14 20.24 30.38
C GLN A 33 -28.38 21.09 30.72
N PRO A 34 -29.59 20.51 30.81
CA PRO A 34 -30.77 21.22 31.29
C PRO A 34 -30.65 21.47 32.80
N ALA A 35 -30.94 22.71 33.23
CA ALA A 35 -30.93 23.06 34.65
C ALA A 35 -32.18 22.49 35.35
N THR A 36 -31.99 21.83 36.49
CA THR A 36 -33.08 21.30 37.33
C THR A 36 -33.58 22.36 38.31
N THR A 37 -34.88 22.67 38.25
CA THR A 37 -35.60 23.45 39.26
C THR A 37 -36.86 22.68 39.67
N PRO A 38 -37.13 22.47 40.98
CA PRO A 38 -38.26 21.65 41.43
C PRO A 38 -39.58 22.45 41.53
N GLY A 39 -40.73 21.78 41.37
CA GLY A 39 -42.03 22.40 41.64
C GLY A 39 -43.29 21.60 41.27
N THR A 40 -43.82 20.84 42.24
CA THR A 40 -45.26 20.48 42.45
C THR A 40 -46.07 19.71 41.38
N GLU A 41 -46.98 18.88 41.89
CA GLU A 41 -47.94 18.04 41.14
C GLU A 41 -49.25 18.79 40.82
N GLN A 42 -49.97 18.35 39.78
CA GLN A 42 -51.45 18.26 39.81
C GLN A 42 -51.98 17.38 38.65
N GLU A 43 -53.04 16.61 38.93
CA GLU A 43 -53.72 15.73 37.96
C GLU A 43 -54.84 16.44 37.20
N ALA A 44 -55.09 16.03 35.94
CA ALA A 44 -56.37 16.18 35.25
C ALA A 44 -56.51 15.14 34.12
N THR A 45 -57.73 14.75 33.79
CA THR A 45 -58.05 13.55 32.97
C THR A 45 -58.92 13.89 31.74
N GLU A 46 -59.09 12.91 30.83
CA GLU A 46 -60.17 12.79 29.83
C GLU A 46 -60.09 13.71 28.56
N GLY A 47 -60.47 13.30 27.33
CA GLY A 47 -60.73 11.96 26.77
C GLY A 47 -61.49 11.96 25.41
N ARG A 48 -61.31 10.89 24.58
CA ARG A 48 -62.15 10.48 23.39
C ARG A 48 -62.17 11.45 22.15
N ARG A 49 -62.52 11.08 20.89
CA ARG A 49 -62.96 9.81 20.21
C ARG A 49 -62.73 9.84 18.66
N LEU A 50 -62.85 8.66 18.03
CA LEU A 50 -63.22 8.23 16.62
C LEU A 50 -63.79 9.29 15.62
N ALA A 51 -63.82 9.14 14.27
CA ALA A 51 -64.03 7.99 13.34
C ALA A 51 -63.65 8.34 11.85
N ALA A 52 -64.06 7.62 10.78
CA ALA A 52 -63.66 6.28 10.29
C ALA A 52 -64.16 5.95 8.83
N MET A 53 -63.62 4.89 8.19
CA MET A 53 -64.17 4.08 7.03
C MET A 53 -64.01 4.51 5.54
N ARG A 54 -64.47 3.62 4.62
CA ARG A 54 -64.09 3.29 3.19
C ARG A 54 -65.41 3.00 2.36
N PRO A 55 -65.50 2.37 1.14
CA PRO A 55 -64.60 2.09 -0.03
C PRO A 55 -65.28 2.22 -1.47
N VAL A 56 -64.71 1.57 -2.53
CA VAL A 56 -65.27 1.12 -3.87
C VAL A 56 -65.24 2.11 -5.08
N GLY A 57 -64.93 1.75 -6.36
CA GLY A 57 -64.28 0.55 -6.98
C GLY A 57 -64.63 0.23 -8.49
N ARG A 58 -63.71 -0.43 -9.25
CA ARG A 58 -63.85 -1.14 -10.59
C ARG A 58 -64.21 -0.29 -11.87
N THR A 59 -64.01 -0.67 -13.16
CA THR A 59 -63.69 -1.93 -13.92
C THR A 59 -63.16 -1.67 -15.38
N LEU A 60 -62.23 -2.51 -15.94
CA LEU A 60 -62.09 -2.99 -17.37
C LEU A 60 -61.84 -1.92 -18.52
N THR A 61 -61.52 -2.14 -19.83
CA THR A 61 -60.97 -3.18 -20.81
C THR A 61 -60.66 -2.49 -22.20
N THR A 62 -60.26 -3.02 -23.39
CA THR A 62 -59.89 -4.34 -24.06
C THR A 62 -59.21 -4.07 -25.45
N ASP A 63 -58.27 -4.94 -25.90
CA ASP A 63 -57.90 -5.41 -27.30
C ASP A 63 -57.58 -4.35 -28.44
N GLU A 64 -57.16 -4.57 -29.71
CA GLU A 64 -56.67 -5.64 -30.67
C GLU A 64 -56.01 -4.90 -31.91
N GLU A 65 -55.32 -5.38 -32.99
CA GLU A 65 -54.71 -6.64 -33.53
C GLU A 65 -53.42 -6.31 -34.39
N ALA A 66 -53.08 -6.94 -35.55
CA ALA A 66 -51.78 -6.78 -36.27
C ALA A 66 -51.70 -6.86 -37.87
N PRO A 67 -50.93 -7.75 -38.58
CA PRO A 67 -49.98 -7.35 -39.67
C PRO A 67 -50.06 -8.12 -41.04
N PRO A 68 -49.31 -7.73 -42.13
CA PRO A 68 -48.24 -8.62 -42.69
C PRO A 68 -47.13 -8.00 -43.62
N ALA A 69 -46.19 -8.85 -44.11
CA ALA A 69 -45.46 -8.84 -45.44
C ALA A 69 -44.38 -7.74 -45.76
N GLU A 70 -43.51 -7.76 -46.81
CA GLU A 70 -42.73 -8.71 -47.70
C GLU A 70 -41.80 -7.83 -48.65
N ASP A 71 -40.80 -8.26 -49.47
CA ASP A 71 -39.78 -9.35 -49.52
C ASP A 71 -38.82 -9.17 -50.76
N ARG A 72 -37.60 -9.79 -50.77
CA ARG A 72 -36.67 -10.10 -51.91
C ARG A 72 -35.96 -8.94 -52.72
N ASP A 73 -34.82 -9.08 -53.44
CA ASP A 73 -33.81 -10.18 -53.68
C ASP A 73 -32.42 -9.65 -54.21
N THR A 74 -31.39 -10.51 -54.26
CA THR A 74 -30.13 -10.51 -55.09
C THR A 74 -28.98 -9.47 -54.96
N GLY A 75 -27.73 -9.96 -55.17
CA GLY A 75 -26.48 -9.21 -55.49
C GLY A 75 -25.93 -9.62 -56.89
N PRO A 76 -24.61 -9.78 -57.18
CA PRO A 76 -23.36 -9.51 -56.42
C PRO A 76 -22.22 -8.82 -57.26
N GLY A 77 -20.98 -8.69 -56.74
CA GLY A 77 -19.75 -8.52 -57.59
C GLY A 77 -18.54 -7.68 -57.10
N GLU A 78 -17.39 -8.34 -56.95
CA GLU A 78 -15.96 -8.03 -57.31
C GLU A 78 -15.48 -6.60 -57.75
N ALA A 79 -14.20 -6.17 -57.66
CA ALA A 79 -12.98 -6.59 -56.92
C ALA A 79 -11.79 -5.58 -57.08
N HIS A 80 -10.73 -5.75 -56.25
CA HIS A 80 -9.29 -5.40 -56.46
C HIS A 80 -8.71 -3.95 -56.57
N GLN A 81 -7.60 -3.73 -55.82
CA GLN A 81 -6.35 -2.96 -56.17
C GLN A 81 -6.43 -1.41 -56.33
N ALA A 82 -5.36 -0.61 -56.15
CA ALA A 82 -4.06 -0.72 -55.43
C ALA A 82 -3.34 0.65 -55.32
N ALA A 83 -2.30 0.73 -54.46
CA ALA A 83 -1.20 1.72 -54.42
C ALA A 83 -1.47 3.22 -54.09
N GLY A 84 -0.45 3.88 -53.51
CA GLY A 84 -0.31 5.34 -53.38
C GLY A 84 0.67 5.91 -54.45
N PRO A 85 1.42 7.02 -54.22
CA PRO A 85 1.80 7.62 -52.92
C PRO A 85 1.89 9.18 -52.83
N ASP A 86 2.38 9.65 -51.65
CA ASP A 86 3.24 10.84 -51.45
C ASP A 86 2.62 12.26 -51.24
N ARG A 87 3.38 13.11 -50.53
CA ARG A 87 3.39 14.61 -50.44
C ARG A 87 2.57 15.37 -49.38
N THR A 88 3.21 15.53 -48.21
CA THR A 88 3.61 16.83 -47.59
C THR A 88 2.71 18.07 -47.68
N GLY A 89 2.40 18.70 -46.54
CA GLY A 89 2.10 20.14 -46.47
C GLY A 89 1.35 20.62 -45.21
N ALA A 90 1.99 21.46 -44.38
CA ALA A 90 1.29 22.40 -43.48
C ALA A 90 0.89 23.66 -44.29
N ASP A 91 0.06 24.62 -43.85
CA ASP A 91 0.01 25.24 -42.52
C ASP A 91 -1.24 26.15 -42.30
N THR A 92 -1.45 26.63 -41.08
CA THR A 92 -2.19 27.85 -40.64
C THR A 92 -3.74 28.00 -40.74
N ARG A 93 -4.35 28.11 -39.54
CA ARG A 93 -5.25 29.20 -39.04
C ARG A 93 -6.74 29.33 -39.44
N ALA A 94 -7.59 28.86 -38.51
CA ALA A 94 -8.44 29.67 -37.59
C ALA A 94 -9.80 30.30 -38.02
N ALA A 95 -10.66 30.43 -36.98
CA ALA A 95 -11.97 31.10 -36.87
C ALA A 95 -13.24 30.39 -37.44
N GLY A 96 -14.31 30.39 -36.62
CA GLY A 96 -15.70 30.06 -36.97
C GLY A 96 -16.62 31.23 -36.57
N PRO A 97 -17.88 31.04 -36.12
CA PRO A 97 -18.68 29.81 -35.95
C PRO A 97 -20.01 29.85 -36.74
N ASP A 98 -20.86 28.79 -36.67
CA ASP A 98 -22.22 28.89 -36.08
C ASP A 98 -22.97 27.52 -36.00
N HIS A 99 -24.10 27.47 -35.29
CA HIS A 99 -24.87 26.24 -35.01
C HIS A 99 -26.09 26.01 -35.92
N THR A 100 -26.42 24.74 -36.23
CA THR A 100 -27.74 24.08 -36.01
C THR A 100 -27.76 22.63 -36.55
N GLY A 101 -28.73 21.81 -36.10
CA GLY A 101 -29.11 20.54 -36.78
C GLY A 101 -28.68 19.24 -36.10
N ALA A 102 -29.58 18.61 -35.34
CA ALA A 102 -29.36 17.33 -34.66
C ALA A 102 -29.44 16.09 -35.58
N GLY A 103 -28.92 14.94 -35.14
CA GLY A 103 -29.26 13.63 -35.74
C GLY A 103 -28.19 12.54 -35.65
N ALA A 104 -27.91 11.98 -34.47
CA ALA A 104 -26.90 10.94 -34.31
C ALA A 104 -27.45 9.51 -34.34
N ARG A 105 -26.84 8.62 -35.14
CA ARG A 105 -26.57 7.20 -34.81
C ARG A 105 -25.70 6.51 -35.87
N ALA A 106 -24.67 5.80 -35.43
CA ALA A 106 -23.91 4.81 -36.20
C ALA A 106 -24.06 3.42 -35.53
N PRO A 107 -24.03 2.30 -36.28
CA PRO A 107 -24.45 0.99 -35.78
C PRO A 107 -23.33 0.19 -35.09
N GLN A 108 -23.71 -0.69 -34.16
CA GLN A 108 -22.86 -1.78 -33.68
C GLN A 108 -22.99 -3.01 -34.62
N GLN A 109 -21.95 -3.84 -34.64
CA GLN A 109 -21.83 -5.01 -35.51
C GLN A 109 -22.50 -6.25 -34.90
N GLY A 110 -23.11 -7.09 -35.74
CA GLY A 110 -23.81 -8.31 -35.31
C GLY A 110 -22.89 -9.54 -35.20
N ALA A 111 -23.27 -10.49 -34.33
CA ALA A 111 -22.58 -11.77 -34.15
C ALA A 111 -23.06 -12.83 -35.19
N PRO A 112 -22.22 -13.82 -35.56
CA PRO A 112 -22.57 -14.87 -36.51
C PRO A 112 -23.51 -15.95 -35.91
N PRO A 113 -24.21 -16.74 -36.76
CA PRO A 113 -25.26 -17.67 -36.33
C PRO A 113 -24.75 -19.01 -35.79
N SER A 114 -25.64 -19.71 -35.07
CA SER A 114 -25.39 -21.03 -34.46
C SER A 114 -25.76 -22.20 -35.40
N THR A 115 -24.96 -23.27 -35.38
CA THR A 115 -25.25 -24.57 -36.01
C THR A 115 -24.94 -25.71 -35.04
N ALA A 116 -25.78 -26.75 -35.01
CA ALA A 116 -25.72 -27.83 -34.02
C ALA A 116 -24.99 -29.10 -34.53
N PRO A 117 -23.97 -29.61 -33.80
CA PRO A 117 -23.35 -30.92 -34.04
C PRO A 117 -23.99 -32.07 -33.21
N PRO A 118 -23.65 -33.36 -33.46
CA PRO A 118 -24.49 -34.51 -33.10
C PRO A 118 -24.20 -35.21 -31.75
N GLU A 119 -25.08 -36.15 -31.39
CA GLU A 119 -25.04 -36.96 -30.16
C GLU A 119 -23.95 -38.05 -30.09
N ARG A 120 -23.50 -38.35 -28.86
CA ARG A 120 -23.10 -39.65 -28.23
C ARG A 120 -21.87 -39.50 -27.31
N PRO A 121 -21.62 -40.42 -26.35
CA PRO A 121 -22.51 -41.36 -25.66
C PRO A 121 -22.58 -41.08 -24.14
N ALA A 122 -23.19 -41.98 -23.35
CA ALA A 122 -23.32 -41.81 -21.91
C ALA A 122 -22.01 -42.06 -21.12
N SER A 123 -21.70 -41.19 -20.15
CA SER A 123 -20.65 -41.39 -19.14
C SER A 123 -21.19 -42.09 -17.90
N GLY A 124 -20.46 -43.09 -17.39
CA GLY A 124 -20.89 -43.90 -16.25
C GLY A 124 -20.78 -43.19 -14.89
N HIS A 125 -21.62 -43.61 -13.94
CA HIS A 125 -21.51 -43.19 -12.53
C HIS A 125 -20.20 -43.71 -11.90
N ILE A 126 -19.42 -42.79 -11.32
CA ILE A 126 -18.38 -43.12 -10.34
C ILE A 126 -18.92 -42.74 -8.95
N PRO A 127 -19.09 -43.69 -8.01
CA PRO A 127 -19.52 -43.39 -6.65
C PRO A 127 -18.37 -42.78 -5.81
N PRO A 128 -18.67 -41.95 -4.79
CA PRO A 128 -17.65 -41.34 -3.94
C PRO A 128 -16.96 -42.37 -3.01
N PRO A 129 -15.68 -42.16 -2.64
CA PRO A 129 -14.96 -43.05 -1.73
C PRO A 129 -15.50 -42.98 -0.30
N GLN A 130 -15.49 -44.12 0.39
CA GLN A 130 -15.89 -44.21 1.80
C GLN A 130 -14.73 -43.88 2.76
N PRO A 131 -15.00 -43.32 3.96
CA PRO A 131 -13.97 -42.94 4.92
C PRO A 131 -13.39 -44.16 5.66
N THR A 132 -12.07 -44.17 5.87
CA THR A 132 -11.37 -45.15 6.71
C THR A 132 -11.39 -44.73 8.19
N PRO A 133 -11.43 -45.70 9.14
CA PRO A 133 -11.44 -45.40 10.57
C PRO A 133 -10.03 -44.99 11.09
N PRO A 134 -9.96 -44.25 12.22
CA PRO A 134 -8.71 -43.69 12.73
C PRO A 134 -7.88 -44.69 13.55
N THR A 135 -6.55 -44.64 13.38
CA THR A 135 -5.58 -45.41 14.19
C THR A 135 -5.19 -44.64 15.46
N ALA A 136 -5.15 -45.32 16.61
CA ALA A 136 -4.75 -44.75 17.89
C ALA A 136 -3.21 -44.56 18.03
N PRO A 137 -2.73 -43.63 18.89
CA PRO A 137 -1.30 -43.30 18.99
C PRO A 137 -0.49 -44.31 19.81
N ALA A 138 0.79 -44.49 19.46
CA ALA A 138 1.74 -45.32 20.18
C ALA A 138 2.62 -44.49 21.15
N SER A 139 2.97 -45.12 22.28
CA SER A 139 3.62 -44.55 23.47
C SER A 139 5.12 -44.22 23.35
N SER A 140 5.63 -43.43 24.31
CA SER A 140 6.97 -42.82 24.31
C SER A 140 8.00 -43.47 25.26
N GLN A 141 9.29 -43.14 25.03
CA GLN A 141 10.47 -43.36 25.91
C GLN A 141 11.04 -44.82 26.00
N PRO A 142 12.22 -45.06 26.60
CA PRO A 142 13.56 -44.65 26.10
C PRO A 142 14.57 -45.83 26.11
N PRO A 143 15.88 -45.62 25.82
CA PRO A 143 16.84 -45.75 26.93
C PRO A 143 18.14 -44.90 26.88
N TYR A 144 18.86 -44.96 28.01
CA TYR A 144 20.27 -44.66 28.36
C TYR A 144 21.35 -45.16 27.36
N ALA A 145 22.68 -44.92 27.53
CA ALA A 145 23.53 -43.82 28.04
C ALA A 145 25.03 -44.25 28.04
N THR A 146 25.97 -43.28 28.13
CA THR A 146 27.39 -43.38 28.62
C THR A 146 28.41 -44.41 28.05
N ALA A 147 29.48 -43.90 27.39
CA ALA A 147 30.92 -44.25 27.56
C ALA A 147 31.74 -43.51 26.45
N GLN A 148 32.59 -42.52 26.71
CA GLN A 148 33.99 -42.57 27.21
C GLN A 148 34.94 -43.57 26.51
N ALA A 149 35.80 -43.07 25.60
CA ALA A 149 37.20 -43.50 25.43
C ALA A 149 37.98 -42.59 24.43
N ALA A 150 39.27 -42.38 24.71
CA ALA A 150 40.32 -41.81 23.84
C ALA A 150 41.70 -42.21 24.44
N PRO A 151 42.89 -41.85 23.89
CA PRO A 151 43.24 -41.41 22.53
C PRO A 151 44.38 -42.27 21.88
N ALA A 152 44.78 -41.99 20.64
CA ALA A 152 46.08 -42.45 20.09
C ALA A 152 46.69 -41.49 19.06
N ARG A 153 48.02 -41.39 19.07
CA ARG A 153 48.95 -40.70 18.13
C ARG A 153 49.50 -41.74 17.10
N PRO A 154 50.24 -41.42 16.00
CA PRO A 154 51.36 -40.44 15.97
C PRO A 154 51.83 -39.74 14.65
N GLN A 155 52.44 -38.55 14.82
CA GLN A 155 53.63 -38.02 14.08
C GLN A 155 53.51 -37.72 12.56
N THR A 156 54.44 -37.05 11.86
CA THR A 156 55.82 -36.53 12.12
C THR A 156 56.04 -35.10 11.57
N SER A 157 57.00 -34.34 12.16
CA SER A 157 57.94 -33.32 11.55
C SER A 157 57.45 -32.27 10.51
N SER A 158 57.96 -31.03 10.41
CA SER A 158 58.96 -30.21 11.14
C SER A 158 58.78 -28.74 10.66
N PHE A 159 59.09 -27.69 11.41
CA PHE A 159 60.44 -27.19 11.71
C PHE A 159 60.45 -26.23 12.92
N SER A 160 61.64 -25.99 13.48
CA SER A 160 61.96 -24.94 14.47
C SER A 160 62.76 -23.81 13.77
N ALA A 161 63.12 -22.66 14.34
CA ALA A 161 63.23 -22.22 15.74
C ALA A 161 63.24 -20.67 15.87
N PHE A 162 62.86 -20.18 17.06
CA PHE A 162 63.40 -19.04 17.87
C PHE A 162 63.94 -17.76 17.16
N GLU A 163 63.52 -16.52 17.47
CA GLU A 163 63.35 -15.79 18.76
C GLU A 163 64.65 -15.19 19.33
N ALA A 164 64.66 -13.87 19.60
CA ALA A 164 65.13 -13.19 20.83
C ALA A 164 65.69 -11.74 20.64
N SER A 165 65.30 -10.85 21.56
CA SER A 165 66.07 -9.70 22.13
C SER A 165 66.54 -8.48 21.28
N GLY A 166 66.28 -7.27 21.82
CA GLY A 166 67.12 -6.07 21.66
C GLY A 166 68.11 -5.93 22.84
N PRO A 167 68.56 -4.71 23.28
CA PRO A 167 68.18 -3.34 22.85
C PRO A 167 69.39 -2.35 22.72
N VAL A 168 69.12 -1.03 22.73
CA VAL A 168 70.00 0.12 23.16
C VAL A 168 70.73 1.00 22.10
N ALA A 169 70.55 2.33 22.29
CA ALA A 169 71.38 3.50 21.88
C ALA A 169 71.37 4.09 20.45
N ALA A 170 71.64 5.40 20.40
CA ALA A 170 71.87 6.29 19.23
C ALA A 170 73.15 7.14 19.49
N PRO A 171 73.71 7.96 18.55
CA PRO A 171 73.18 9.31 18.27
C PRO A 171 73.51 9.91 16.85
N THR A 172 73.20 11.21 16.66
CA THR A 172 73.66 12.16 15.58
C THR A 172 73.23 11.86 14.12
N SER A 173 72.52 12.75 13.37
CA SER A 173 72.80 14.15 12.93
C SER A 173 73.85 14.19 11.78
N THR A 174 73.75 14.97 10.68
CA THR A 174 73.00 16.23 10.31
C THR A 174 72.77 16.21 8.76
N ALA A 175 72.22 17.15 7.95
CA ALA A 175 71.71 18.54 8.02
C ALA A 175 70.77 18.87 6.81
N GLN A 176 70.22 20.09 6.71
CA GLN A 176 69.37 20.57 5.58
C GLN A 176 69.62 22.07 5.22
N PRO A 177 69.77 22.44 3.93
CA PRO A 177 69.83 23.83 3.46
C PRO A 177 68.64 24.18 2.49
N PRO A 178 68.51 25.38 1.86
CA PRO A 178 67.52 26.35 2.35
C PRO A 178 66.50 26.87 1.30
N SER A 179 65.51 27.63 1.78
CA SER A 179 64.40 28.20 1.00
C SER A 179 64.79 29.42 0.13
N PRO A 180 64.13 29.61 -1.04
CA PRO A 180 64.00 30.92 -1.69
C PRO A 180 62.69 31.63 -1.28
N SER A 181 62.72 32.97 -1.20
CA SER A 181 61.59 33.82 -0.77
C SER A 181 61.09 34.73 -1.89
N GLN A 182 59.77 34.84 -2.10
CA GLN A 182 59.14 35.94 -2.85
C GLN A 182 57.59 35.98 -2.64
N PRO A 183 56.87 37.06 -3.00
CA PRO A 183 56.68 38.18 -2.08
C PRO A 183 55.20 38.42 -1.68
N ALA A 184 54.96 39.45 -0.86
CA ALA A 184 53.63 39.75 -0.31
C ALA A 184 52.62 40.26 -1.35
N SER A 185 51.37 39.82 -1.19
CA SER A 185 50.18 40.43 -1.80
C SER A 185 49.17 40.79 -0.71
N PHE A 186 48.63 42.00 -0.75
CA PHE A 186 47.61 42.45 0.20
C PHE A 186 46.22 41.99 -0.25
N ALA A 187 45.64 41.03 0.48
CA ALA A 187 44.22 40.69 0.41
C ALA A 187 43.55 41.08 1.75
N PRO A 188 42.27 41.53 1.74
CA PRO A 188 41.56 41.86 2.97
C PRO A 188 41.35 40.60 3.84
N PRO A 189 41.21 40.75 5.17
CA PRO A 189 40.99 39.62 6.06
C PRO A 189 39.70 38.89 5.68
N ALA A 190 39.82 37.59 5.41
CA ALA A 190 38.66 36.75 5.13
C ALA A 190 37.69 36.80 6.32
N GLN A 191 36.49 37.31 6.10
CA GLN A 191 35.42 37.24 7.09
C GLN A 191 35.15 35.76 7.34
N GLN A 192 35.43 35.29 8.55
CA GLN A 192 34.97 33.97 8.99
C GLN A 192 33.44 33.99 8.87
N LEU A 193 32.89 33.18 7.97
CA LEU A 193 31.46 32.91 7.92
C LEU A 193 31.10 32.17 9.20
N HIS A 194 30.78 32.96 10.22
CA HIS A 194 30.31 32.51 11.51
C HIS A 194 28.90 31.97 11.32
N VAL A 195 28.80 30.75 10.78
CA VAL A 195 27.56 29.97 10.69
C VAL A 195 26.96 30.01 12.09
N PRO A 196 25.81 30.68 12.30
CA PRO A 196 25.25 30.78 13.63
C PRO A 196 24.88 29.37 14.05
N SER A 197 25.57 28.83 15.07
CA SER A 197 25.14 27.59 15.72
C SER A 197 23.70 27.81 16.18
N GLN A 198 22.74 27.26 15.43
CA GLN A 198 21.33 27.45 15.72
C GLN A 198 21.05 26.77 17.05
N ARG A 199 21.07 27.58 18.12
CA ARG A 199 20.55 27.22 19.42
C ARG A 199 19.14 26.68 19.15
N PRO A 200 18.84 25.42 19.51
CA PRO A 200 17.53 24.85 19.23
C PRO A 200 16.48 25.81 19.80
N ALA A 201 15.51 26.18 18.96
CA ALA A 201 14.52 27.17 19.34
C ALA A 201 13.85 26.70 20.65
N PRO A 202 13.66 27.59 21.63
CA PRO A 202 13.00 27.20 22.87
C PRO A 202 11.64 26.60 22.51
N ALA A 203 11.41 25.35 22.94
CA ALA A 203 10.20 24.62 22.62
C ALA A 203 8.99 25.49 22.99
N GLN A 204 8.11 25.76 22.01
CA GLN A 204 6.96 26.62 22.25
C GLN A 204 6.11 26.00 23.37
N PRO A 205 5.61 26.79 24.33
CA PRO A 205 4.74 26.26 25.38
C PRO A 205 3.51 25.61 24.72
N ALA A 206 3.19 24.40 25.15
CA ALA A 206 2.08 23.63 24.60
C ALA A 206 0.79 24.47 24.66
N SER A 207 0.01 24.44 23.58
CA SER A 207 -1.25 25.17 23.51
C SER A 207 -2.26 24.66 24.56
N PRO A 208 -3.23 25.48 25.02
CA PRO A 208 -4.22 25.05 26.02
C PRO A 208 -4.96 23.77 25.61
N ASP A 209 -5.35 23.69 24.34
CA ASP A 209 -5.98 22.50 23.74
C ASP A 209 -5.05 21.29 23.79
N ALA A 210 -3.76 21.46 23.48
CA ALA A 210 -2.77 20.39 23.57
C ALA A 210 -2.56 19.90 25.01
N VAL A 211 -2.57 20.78 26.01
CA VAL A 211 -2.48 20.37 27.42
C VAL A 211 -3.68 19.51 27.82
N LEU A 212 -4.90 19.91 27.43
CA LEU A 212 -6.13 19.14 27.71
C LEU A 212 -6.15 17.79 26.97
N ILE A 213 -5.74 17.77 25.71
CA ILE A 213 -5.69 16.56 24.87
C ILE A 213 -4.61 15.59 25.36
N ARG A 214 -3.38 16.06 25.61
CA ARG A 214 -2.30 15.24 26.19
C ARG A 214 -2.71 14.67 27.56
N ARG A 215 -3.39 15.46 28.41
CA ARG A 215 -3.94 14.96 29.70
C ARG A 215 -5.00 13.89 29.49
N THR A 216 -5.90 14.05 28.52
CA THR A 216 -6.89 13.02 28.17
C THR A 216 -6.21 11.72 27.74
N MET A 217 -5.21 11.81 26.85
CA MET A 217 -4.49 10.65 26.33
C MET A 217 -3.67 9.91 27.41
N ALA A 218 -3.14 10.63 28.39
CA ALA A 218 -2.49 10.04 29.56
C ALA A 218 -3.48 9.22 30.43
N GLU A 219 -4.69 9.75 30.64
CA GLU A 219 -5.75 9.08 31.42
C GLU A 219 -6.27 7.82 30.70
N VAL A 220 -6.56 7.91 29.40
CA VAL A 220 -7.12 6.76 28.65
C VAL A 220 -6.07 5.74 28.22
N GLY A 221 -4.78 6.08 28.21
CA GLY A 221 -3.68 5.22 27.75
C GLY A 221 -3.69 3.81 28.37
N PRO A 222 -3.77 3.65 29.70
CA PRO A 222 -3.86 2.35 30.38
C PRO A 222 -5.12 1.52 30.07
N VAL A 223 -6.12 2.10 29.40
CA VAL A 223 -7.39 1.45 29.03
C VAL A 223 -7.73 1.59 27.54
N ALA A 224 -6.75 1.94 26.70
CA ALA A 224 -6.95 2.35 25.32
C ALA A 224 -7.75 1.34 24.47
N ASP A 225 -7.49 0.04 24.63
CA ASP A 225 -8.23 -1.03 23.93
C ASP A 225 -9.73 -1.01 24.23
N LYS A 226 -10.10 -0.63 25.46
CA LYS A 226 -11.51 -0.50 25.89
C LYS A 226 -12.14 0.74 25.26
N VAL A 227 -11.40 1.86 25.18
CA VAL A 227 -11.87 3.09 24.51
C VAL A 227 -12.09 2.83 23.03
N THR A 228 -11.09 2.25 22.34
CA THR A 228 -11.17 1.92 20.91
C THR A 228 -12.27 0.88 20.62
N SER A 229 -12.44 -0.13 21.47
CA SER A 229 -13.52 -1.10 21.33
C SER A 229 -14.90 -0.48 21.54
N TYR A 230 -15.05 0.41 22.51
CA TYR A 230 -16.30 1.13 22.76
C TYR A 230 -16.61 2.15 21.66
N PHE A 231 -15.60 2.85 21.13
CA PHE A 231 -15.72 3.71 19.95
C PHE A 231 -16.34 2.97 18.77
N TYR A 232 -15.79 1.82 18.38
CA TYR A 232 -16.33 1.05 17.25
C TYR A 232 -17.72 0.47 17.53
N ALA A 233 -17.99 0.04 18.77
CA ALA A 233 -19.34 -0.38 19.17
C ALA A 233 -20.35 0.76 19.06
N LEU A 234 -19.98 1.97 19.52
CA LEU A 234 -20.82 3.16 19.46
C LEU A 234 -21.07 3.61 18.01
N LEU A 235 -20.02 3.61 17.18
CA LEU A 235 -20.07 3.95 15.76
C LEU A 235 -21.04 3.03 15.00
N PHE A 236 -20.92 1.72 15.14
CA PHE A 236 -21.76 0.77 14.40
C PHE A 236 -23.18 0.62 14.98
N VAL A 237 -23.42 1.06 16.23
CA VAL A 237 -24.78 1.14 16.81
C VAL A 237 -25.50 2.43 16.39
N ARG A 238 -24.80 3.56 16.26
CA ARG A 238 -25.41 4.84 15.84
C ARG A 238 -25.45 5.03 14.32
N HIS A 239 -24.48 4.49 13.60
CA HIS A 239 -24.27 4.70 12.16
C HIS A 239 -23.96 3.37 11.46
N PRO A 240 -24.93 2.43 11.40
CA PRO A 240 -24.70 1.06 10.93
C PRO A 240 -24.18 0.99 9.47
N ASP A 241 -24.58 1.92 8.61
CA ASP A 241 -24.18 1.97 7.19
C ASP A 241 -22.65 2.09 7.00
N LEU A 242 -21.98 2.79 7.92
CA LEU A 242 -20.52 2.95 7.93
C LEU A 242 -19.79 1.62 8.14
N ARG A 243 -20.46 0.56 8.63
CA ARG A 243 -19.85 -0.77 8.80
C ARG A 243 -19.26 -1.32 7.50
N SER A 244 -19.81 -0.94 6.35
CA SER A 244 -19.37 -1.33 5.00
C SER A 244 -17.99 -0.79 4.57
N LEU A 245 -17.48 0.22 5.28
CA LEU A 245 -16.17 0.84 5.02
C LEU A 245 -15.02 0.08 5.69
N PHE A 246 -15.32 -0.74 6.71
CA PHE A 246 -14.33 -1.41 7.55
C PHE A 246 -14.23 -2.92 7.24
N PRO A 247 -13.05 -3.55 7.42
CA PRO A 247 -12.88 -5.00 7.22
C PRO A 247 -13.76 -5.84 8.14
N ALA A 248 -13.96 -7.12 7.81
CA ALA A 248 -14.77 -8.04 8.60
C ALA A 248 -14.20 -8.25 10.02
N ALA A 249 -12.89 -8.53 10.12
CA ALA A 249 -12.13 -8.57 11.37
C ALA A 249 -11.48 -7.21 11.64
N MET A 250 -11.48 -6.78 12.91
CA MET A 250 -11.25 -5.38 13.29
C MET A 250 -9.96 -5.14 14.07
N ASP A 251 -9.21 -6.16 14.47
CA ASP A 251 -8.19 -6.01 15.52
C ASP A 251 -7.02 -5.12 15.07
N THR A 252 -6.41 -5.41 13.91
CA THR A 252 -5.41 -4.51 13.29
C THR A 252 -5.95 -3.10 13.01
N GLN A 253 -7.27 -2.94 12.83
CA GLN A 253 -7.89 -1.64 12.60
C GLN A 253 -8.07 -0.83 13.89
N ARG A 254 -8.26 -1.52 15.03
CA ARG A 254 -8.24 -0.91 16.37
C ARG A 254 -6.84 -0.39 16.70
N ASP A 255 -5.81 -1.21 16.47
CA ASP A 255 -4.40 -0.85 16.71
C ASP A 255 -4.00 0.40 15.91
N ARG A 256 -4.41 0.48 14.64
CA ARG A 256 -4.17 1.63 13.76
C ARG A 256 -4.84 2.90 14.25
N LEU A 257 -6.13 2.85 14.60
CA LEU A 257 -6.83 4.02 15.11
C LEU A 257 -6.18 4.55 16.38
N LEU A 258 -5.81 3.67 17.31
CA LEU A 258 -5.11 4.06 18.53
C LEU A 258 -3.76 4.73 18.22
N LYS A 259 -2.96 4.14 17.33
CA LYS A 259 -1.67 4.74 16.91
C LYS A 259 -1.87 6.11 16.26
N ALA A 260 -2.80 6.25 15.32
CA ALA A 260 -3.08 7.54 14.67
C ALA A 260 -3.51 8.63 15.65
N LEU A 261 -4.36 8.28 16.64
CA LEU A 261 -4.77 9.20 17.71
C LEU A 261 -3.60 9.60 18.63
N LEU A 262 -2.72 8.66 18.98
CA LEU A 262 -1.51 8.93 19.77
C LEU A 262 -0.53 9.84 19.00
N THR A 263 -0.22 9.52 17.74
CA THR A 263 0.65 10.33 16.87
C THR A 263 0.09 11.74 16.70
N ALA A 264 -1.22 11.89 16.47
CA ALA A 264 -1.86 13.21 16.35
C ALA A 264 -1.81 14.01 17.66
N ALA A 265 -2.01 13.38 18.82
CA ALA A 265 -1.94 14.03 20.13
C ALA A 265 -0.50 14.39 20.55
N GLU A 266 0.49 13.63 20.12
CA GLU A 266 1.92 13.93 20.31
C GLU A 266 2.35 15.16 19.49
N HIS A 267 1.95 15.19 18.21
CA HIS A 267 2.35 16.19 17.23
C HIS A 267 1.43 17.43 17.16
N ILE A 268 0.46 17.56 18.06
CA ILE A 268 -0.59 18.62 18.04
C ILE A 268 -0.03 20.06 18.00
N ASP A 269 1.10 20.32 18.66
CA ASP A 269 1.78 21.63 18.61
C ASP A 269 2.81 21.71 17.44
N ASN A 270 3.23 20.58 16.87
CA ASN A 270 4.16 20.48 15.74
C ASN A 270 3.40 20.48 14.39
N LYS A 271 2.79 21.64 14.09
CA LYS A 271 1.85 21.80 12.97
C LYS A 271 2.35 21.31 11.60
N PRO A 272 3.59 21.54 11.14
CA PRO A 272 4.04 21.06 9.82
C PRO A 272 3.98 19.54 9.71
N VAL A 273 4.63 18.83 10.65
CA VAL A 273 4.67 17.36 10.67
C VAL A 273 3.27 16.75 10.80
N LEU A 274 2.41 17.35 11.64
CA LEU A 274 1.04 16.89 11.79
C LEU A 274 0.21 17.12 10.51
N VAL A 275 0.35 18.27 9.84
CA VAL A 275 -0.37 18.53 8.59
C VAL A 275 0.07 17.56 7.50
N ASP A 276 1.38 17.35 7.31
CA ASP A 276 1.89 16.41 6.30
C ASP A 276 1.42 14.97 6.55
N TYR A 277 1.42 14.53 7.83
CA TYR A 277 0.86 13.25 8.26
C TYR A 277 -0.63 13.14 7.93
N LEU A 278 -1.44 14.13 8.32
CA LEU A 278 -2.88 14.14 8.10
C LEU A 278 -3.25 14.22 6.62
N GLN A 279 -2.48 14.95 5.81
CA GLN A 279 -2.69 14.99 4.37
C GLN A 279 -2.45 13.60 3.73
N ASN A 280 -1.40 12.90 4.15
CA ASN A 280 -1.13 11.53 3.69
C ASN A 280 -2.24 10.56 4.14
N LEU A 281 -2.70 10.67 5.39
CA LEU A 281 -3.80 9.87 5.93
C LEU A 281 -5.12 10.15 5.18
N GLY A 282 -5.42 11.40 4.86
CA GLY A 282 -6.57 11.82 4.06
C GLY A 282 -6.57 11.22 2.65
N ARG A 283 -5.43 11.27 1.95
CA ARG A 283 -5.23 10.57 0.66
C ARG A 283 -5.40 9.05 0.82
N GLY A 284 -4.77 8.46 1.83
CA GLY A 284 -4.86 7.03 2.15
C GLY A 284 -6.28 6.56 2.50
N HIS A 285 -7.12 7.43 3.05
CA HIS A 285 -8.53 7.17 3.37
C HIS A 285 -9.43 7.03 2.14
N ARG A 286 -9.08 7.63 0.99
CA ARG A 286 -9.90 7.60 -0.24
C ARG A 286 -10.25 6.16 -0.67
N LYS A 287 -9.28 5.24 -0.63
CA LYS A 287 -9.46 3.86 -1.13
C LYS A 287 -10.48 3.02 -0.36
N TYR A 288 -10.80 3.39 0.88
CA TYR A 288 -11.85 2.73 1.67
C TYR A 288 -13.26 3.21 1.32
N GLY A 289 -13.40 4.28 0.52
CA GLY A 289 -14.68 4.94 0.23
C GLY A 289 -15.07 5.98 1.28
N THR A 290 -14.10 6.57 2.01
CA THR A 290 -14.35 7.63 2.99
C THR A 290 -14.74 8.93 2.29
N ARG A 291 -15.85 9.54 2.72
CA ARG A 291 -16.41 10.80 2.19
C ARG A 291 -16.60 11.82 3.33
N PRO A 292 -16.71 13.13 3.05
CA PRO A 292 -16.83 14.17 4.09
C PRO A 292 -17.95 13.92 5.11
N GLU A 293 -19.09 13.39 4.68
CA GLU A 293 -20.24 13.09 5.52
C GLU A 293 -20.01 11.94 6.53
N HIS A 294 -18.91 11.19 6.44
CA HIS A 294 -18.58 10.12 7.39
C HIS A 294 -17.86 10.66 8.64
N TYR A 295 -17.19 11.81 8.56
CA TYR A 295 -16.40 12.38 9.67
C TYR A 295 -17.24 12.83 10.88
N PRO A 296 -18.44 13.43 10.76
CA PRO A 296 -19.28 13.79 11.92
C PRO A 296 -19.55 12.61 12.86
N ALA A 297 -19.95 11.46 12.29
CA ALA A 297 -20.23 10.23 13.02
C ALA A 297 -19.01 9.70 13.78
N VAL A 298 -17.83 9.76 13.16
CA VAL A 298 -16.56 9.37 13.77
C VAL A 298 -16.19 10.33 14.91
N GLY A 299 -16.32 11.64 14.71
CA GLY A 299 -16.08 12.65 15.75
C GLY A 299 -16.98 12.49 16.97
N GLU A 300 -18.29 12.36 16.76
CA GLU A 300 -19.26 12.15 17.85
C GLU A 300 -18.95 10.88 18.66
N CYS A 301 -18.67 9.78 17.97
CA CYS A 301 -18.41 8.50 18.64
C CYS A 301 -17.04 8.47 19.35
N LEU A 302 -16.03 9.16 18.81
CA LEU A 302 -14.70 9.27 19.43
C LEU A 302 -14.76 10.10 20.72
N ILE A 303 -15.36 11.28 20.66
CA ILE A 303 -15.50 12.18 21.81
C ILE A 303 -16.40 11.53 22.88
N GLY A 304 -17.47 10.84 22.47
CA GLY A 304 -18.32 10.04 23.37
C GLY A 304 -17.62 8.83 24.00
N ALA A 305 -16.57 8.29 23.35
CA ALA A 305 -15.74 7.23 23.93
C ALA A 305 -14.72 7.79 24.93
N LEU A 306 -14.04 8.88 24.60
CA LEU A 306 -13.09 9.56 25.50
C LEU A 306 -13.79 10.03 26.79
N SER A 307 -14.93 10.71 26.65
CA SER A 307 -15.77 11.18 27.78
C SER A 307 -16.17 10.05 28.73
N LYS A 308 -16.44 8.85 28.21
CA LYS A 308 -16.81 7.68 29.03
C LYS A 308 -15.64 7.10 29.83
N TYR A 309 -14.41 7.20 29.31
CA TYR A 309 -13.23 6.54 29.91
C TYR A 309 -12.28 7.51 30.63
N ALA A 310 -12.55 8.82 30.58
CA ALA A 310 -11.85 9.84 31.36
C ALA A 310 -12.79 10.68 32.27
N PRO A 311 -13.80 10.08 32.94
CA PRO A 311 -14.91 10.83 33.55
C PRO A 311 -14.46 11.81 34.65
N ASP A 312 -13.45 11.45 35.43
CA ASP A 312 -12.96 12.25 36.56
C ASP A 312 -12.18 13.51 36.14
N ILE A 313 -11.83 13.63 34.85
CA ILE A 313 -11.14 14.79 34.27
C ILE A 313 -11.93 15.48 33.15
N TRP A 314 -13.05 14.90 32.69
CA TRP A 314 -13.79 15.38 31.53
C TRP A 314 -14.59 16.65 31.84
N SER A 315 -14.11 17.79 31.36
CA SER A 315 -14.80 19.09 31.46
C SER A 315 -15.36 19.54 30.11
N GLY A 316 -16.31 20.49 30.13
CA GLY A 316 -16.79 21.12 28.90
C GLY A 316 -15.70 21.88 28.11
N GLU A 317 -14.61 22.28 28.78
CA GLU A 317 -13.43 22.86 28.13
C GLU A 317 -12.62 21.78 27.39
N MET A 318 -12.43 20.61 28.02
CA MET A 318 -11.78 19.44 27.43
C MET A 318 -12.57 18.89 26.24
N GLU A 319 -13.89 18.80 26.35
CA GLU A 319 -14.78 18.46 25.23
C GLU A 319 -14.64 19.46 24.08
N ALA A 320 -14.64 20.77 24.37
CA ALA A 320 -14.50 21.81 23.36
C ALA A 320 -13.10 21.80 22.69
N ALA A 321 -12.03 21.46 23.41
CA ALA A 321 -10.70 21.25 22.85
C ALA A 321 -10.67 20.04 21.89
N TRP A 322 -11.26 18.92 22.29
CA TRP A 322 -11.39 17.74 21.42
C TRP A 322 -12.23 18.01 20.18
N VAL A 323 -13.33 18.77 20.29
CA VAL A 323 -14.13 19.23 19.13
C VAL A 323 -13.28 20.06 18.18
N ARG A 324 -12.52 21.05 18.67
CA ARG A 324 -11.64 21.91 17.83
C ARG A 324 -10.57 21.09 17.13
N ALA A 325 -9.85 20.24 17.87
CA ALA A 325 -8.81 19.39 17.33
C ALA A 325 -9.36 18.39 16.30
N TYR A 326 -10.45 17.67 16.61
CA TYR A 326 -11.08 16.75 15.66
C TYR A 326 -11.55 17.46 14.38
N THR A 327 -12.21 18.61 14.51
CA THR A 327 -12.65 19.41 13.35
C THR A 327 -11.46 19.76 12.45
N THR A 328 -10.37 20.25 13.04
CA THR A 328 -9.13 20.61 12.33
C THR A 328 -8.51 19.40 11.63
N ILE A 329 -8.42 18.27 12.34
CA ILE A 329 -7.92 16.99 11.80
C ILE A 329 -8.77 16.54 10.61
N SER A 330 -10.09 16.50 10.75
CA SER A 330 -11.00 16.08 9.68
C SER A 330 -10.93 16.99 8.46
N GLN A 331 -10.81 18.31 8.64
CA GLN A 331 -10.75 19.26 7.53
C GLN A 331 -9.47 19.07 6.70
N VAL A 332 -8.30 18.95 7.35
CA VAL A 332 -7.03 18.70 6.65
C VAL A 332 -7.07 17.38 5.86
N MET A 333 -7.71 16.34 6.41
CA MET A 333 -7.90 15.06 5.72
C MET A 333 -8.87 15.14 4.55
N ILE A 334 -9.98 15.90 4.69
CA ILE A 334 -10.98 16.13 3.65
C ILE A 334 -10.38 16.94 2.49
N ASP A 335 -9.71 18.06 2.79
CA ASP A 335 -9.11 18.95 1.79
C ASP A 335 -8.01 18.21 1.01
N ALA A 336 -7.18 17.43 1.70
CA ALA A 336 -6.16 16.60 1.07
C ALA A 336 -6.73 15.50 0.17
N ALA A 337 -7.88 14.90 0.55
CA ALA A 337 -8.57 13.91 -0.26
C ALA A 337 -9.20 14.53 -1.52
N ALA A 338 -9.87 15.67 -1.38
CA ALA A 338 -10.50 16.38 -2.49
C ALA A 338 -9.47 16.93 -3.49
N ALA A 339 -8.38 17.52 -3.01
CA ALA A 339 -7.28 18.00 -3.86
C ALA A 339 -6.52 16.87 -4.59
N ASP A 340 -6.68 15.62 -4.14
CA ASP A 340 -6.10 14.41 -4.73
C ASP A 340 -7.03 13.71 -5.72
N GLU A 341 -8.34 13.85 -5.51
CA GLU A 341 -9.39 13.40 -6.44
C GLU A 341 -9.36 14.13 -7.79
N LEU A 342 -8.85 15.37 -7.82
CA LEU A 342 -8.57 16.11 -9.06
C LEU A 342 -7.38 15.55 -9.86
N ARG A 343 -6.60 14.61 -9.32
CA ARG A 343 -5.36 14.08 -9.93
C ARG A 343 -5.37 12.58 -10.18
N ALA A 344 -6.06 11.80 -9.35
CA ALA A 344 -6.09 10.34 -9.44
C ALA A 344 -7.40 9.75 -8.88
N PRO A 345 -7.84 8.57 -9.35
CA PRO A 345 -8.93 7.83 -8.72
C PRO A 345 -8.53 7.36 -7.30
N ALA A 346 -9.51 6.94 -6.51
CA ALA A 346 -9.24 6.35 -5.19
C ALA A 346 -8.56 4.96 -5.26
N TRP A 347 -8.75 4.27 -6.39
CA TRP A 347 -8.18 2.98 -6.75
C TRP A 347 -8.43 2.72 -8.25
N TRP A 348 -7.75 1.73 -8.82
CA TRP A 348 -7.96 1.16 -10.15
C TRP A 348 -8.56 -0.24 -10.01
N TYR A 349 -9.40 -0.69 -10.94
CA TYR A 349 -9.63 -2.13 -11.10
C TYR A 349 -8.48 -2.75 -11.90
N ALA A 350 -8.14 -4.01 -11.61
CA ALA A 350 -7.25 -4.78 -12.46
C ALA A 350 -7.74 -6.21 -12.61
N GLU A 351 -7.78 -6.69 -13.85
CA GLU A 351 -8.06 -8.09 -14.18
C GLU A 351 -6.77 -8.91 -14.00
N VAL A 352 -6.82 -10.03 -13.28
CA VAL A 352 -5.74 -11.02 -13.32
C VAL A 352 -5.71 -11.64 -14.72
N VAL A 353 -4.57 -11.54 -15.42
CA VAL A 353 -4.41 -12.08 -16.78
C VAL A 353 -3.49 -13.30 -16.83
N SER A 354 -2.56 -13.43 -15.87
CA SER A 354 -1.75 -14.63 -15.65
C SER A 354 -1.63 -14.94 -14.17
N HIS A 355 -1.56 -16.23 -13.84
CA HIS A 355 -1.30 -16.76 -12.51
C HIS A 355 -0.35 -17.96 -12.63
N GLU A 356 0.88 -17.78 -12.17
CA GLU A 356 1.95 -18.78 -12.22
C GLU A 356 2.37 -19.18 -10.81
N LEU A 357 2.00 -20.38 -10.37
CA LEU A 357 2.48 -20.94 -9.11
C LEU A 357 3.94 -21.41 -9.27
N ARG A 358 4.90 -20.68 -8.67
CA ARG A 358 6.35 -20.93 -8.81
C ARG A 358 6.91 -21.86 -7.71
N THR A 359 6.35 -21.79 -6.50
CA THR A 359 6.58 -22.76 -5.42
C THR A 359 5.22 -23.15 -4.81
N SER A 360 5.19 -24.07 -3.86
CA SER A 360 3.97 -24.37 -3.09
C SER A 360 3.41 -23.17 -2.29
N ASP A 361 4.18 -22.09 -2.13
CA ASP A 361 3.79 -20.89 -1.38
C ASP A 361 4.06 -19.56 -2.10
N VAL A 362 4.59 -19.53 -3.32
CA VAL A 362 4.84 -18.32 -4.12
C VAL A 362 4.13 -18.40 -5.47
N ALA A 363 3.36 -17.37 -5.79
CA ALA A 363 2.80 -17.16 -7.12
C ALA A 363 3.29 -15.84 -7.74
N VAL A 364 3.48 -15.84 -9.06
CA VAL A 364 3.61 -14.64 -9.89
C VAL A 364 2.26 -14.35 -10.51
N LEU A 365 1.74 -13.14 -10.31
CA LEU A 365 0.48 -12.69 -10.91
C LEU A 365 0.79 -11.53 -11.86
N THR A 366 0.31 -11.62 -13.10
CA THR A 366 0.26 -10.49 -14.02
C THR A 366 -1.17 -10.00 -14.11
N VAL A 367 -1.37 -8.69 -14.02
CA VAL A 367 -2.69 -8.05 -14.03
C VAL A 367 -2.75 -6.91 -15.04
N ARG A 368 -3.92 -6.69 -15.63
CA ARG A 368 -4.20 -5.57 -16.55
C ARG A 368 -5.11 -4.56 -15.86
N PRO A 369 -4.65 -3.33 -15.57
CA PRO A 369 -5.49 -2.23 -15.10
C PRO A 369 -6.62 -1.88 -16.08
N ASP A 370 -7.70 -1.31 -15.56
CA ASP A 370 -8.84 -0.78 -16.33
C ASP A 370 -8.52 0.52 -17.08
N GLN A 371 -7.51 1.26 -16.64
CA GLN A 371 -7.01 2.52 -17.20
C GLN A 371 -5.50 2.68 -16.87
N PRO A 372 -4.77 3.61 -17.50
CA PRO A 372 -3.33 3.78 -17.27
C PRO A 372 -2.97 3.92 -15.78
N TYR A 373 -1.95 3.18 -15.36
CA TYR A 373 -1.52 3.07 -13.97
C TYR A 373 -0.12 3.72 -13.80
N PRO A 374 0.00 4.90 -13.17
CA PRO A 374 1.21 5.74 -13.23
C PRO A 374 2.24 5.37 -12.15
N PHE A 375 2.92 4.24 -12.31
CA PHE A 375 3.96 3.77 -11.37
C PHE A 375 5.38 3.96 -11.92
N LEU A 376 6.36 3.92 -11.02
CA LEU A 376 7.79 3.83 -11.32
C LEU A 376 8.36 2.50 -10.81
N ALA A 377 9.48 2.06 -11.38
CA ALA A 377 10.17 0.85 -10.93
C ALA A 377 10.56 0.92 -9.44
N GLY A 378 10.58 -0.24 -8.77
CA GLY A 378 10.84 -0.37 -7.34
C GLY A 378 9.65 -0.03 -6.42
N GLN A 379 8.65 0.71 -6.90
CA GLN A 379 7.46 1.07 -6.12
C GLN A 379 6.55 -0.13 -5.78
N TYR A 380 5.55 0.11 -4.93
CA TYR A 380 4.49 -0.82 -4.58
C TYR A 380 3.10 -0.18 -4.74
N THR A 381 2.06 -1.01 -4.65
CA THR A 381 0.68 -0.56 -4.41
C THR A 381 0.02 -1.39 -3.32
N SER A 382 -1.05 -0.86 -2.71
CA SER A 382 -1.92 -1.65 -1.85
C SER A 382 -2.95 -2.38 -2.70
N VAL A 383 -3.00 -3.71 -2.62
CA VAL A 383 -3.98 -4.57 -3.27
C VAL A 383 -5.11 -4.93 -2.30
N GLU A 384 -6.36 -4.87 -2.78
CA GLU A 384 -7.55 -5.46 -2.16
C GLU A 384 -8.08 -6.58 -3.06
N THR A 385 -8.56 -7.67 -2.47
CA THR A 385 -9.13 -8.81 -3.21
C THR A 385 -10.64 -8.94 -2.96
N PRO A 386 -11.43 -9.44 -3.93
CA PRO A 386 -12.90 -9.55 -3.78
C PRO A 386 -13.33 -10.52 -2.68
N TRP A 387 -12.42 -11.39 -2.22
CA TRP A 387 -12.67 -12.37 -1.15
C TRP A 387 -12.39 -11.83 0.26
N TRP A 388 -11.64 -10.72 0.37
CA TRP A 388 -11.28 -10.07 1.62
C TRP A 388 -11.46 -8.55 1.51
N PRO A 389 -12.71 -8.07 1.33
CA PRO A 389 -12.99 -6.65 1.16
C PRO A 389 -12.52 -5.82 2.35
N ARG A 390 -12.04 -4.61 2.04
CA ARG A 390 -11.37 -3.63 2.93
C ARG A 390 -10.06 -4.12 3.57
N VAL A 391 -9.60 -5.34 3.30
CA VAL A 391 -8.30 -5.86 3.75
C VAL A 391 -7.23 -5.57 2.68
N TRP A 392 -6.64 -4.39 2.75
CA TRP A 392 -5.55 -3.98 1.85
C TRP A 392 -4.19 -4.55 2.30
N ARG A 393 -3.32 -4.97 1.36
CA ARG A 393 -1.91 -5.36 1.62
C ARG A 393 -0.98 -4.83 0.52
N HIS A 394 0.24 -4.44 0.88
CA HIS A 394 1.22 -3.89 -0.06
C HIS A 394 1.95 -4.98 -0.84
N TYR A 395 2.11 -4.77 -2.14
CA TYR A 395 2.91 -5.60 -3.04
C TYR A 395 3.70 -4.71 -4.00
N SER A 396 5.02 -4.92 -4.05
CA SER A 396 5.92 -4.26 -5.00
C SER A 396 5.69 -4.73 -6.42
N PHE A 397 5.85 -3.83 -7.39
CA PHE A 397 5.89 -4.20 -8.79
C PHE A 397 7.13 -5.02 -9.09
N ALA A 398 6.98 -6.02 -9.95
CA ALA A 398 8.02 -7.00 -10.31
C ALA A 398 8.54 -6.84 -11.76
N SER A 399 8.26 -5.69 -12.36
CA SER A 399 8.65 -5.28 -13.71
C SER A 399 8.76 -3.75 -13.78
N ALA A 400 9.49 -3.23 -14.77
CA ALA A 400 9.44 -1.81 -15.14
C ALA A 400 8.06 -1.43 -15.75
N PRO A 401 7.73 -0.13 -15.91
CA PRO A 401 6.52 0.32 -16.59
C PRO A 401 6.55 0.02 -18.10
N ARG A 402 5.68 -0.88 -18.57
CA ARG A 402 5.68 -1.37 -19.96
C ARG A 402 4.59 -0.75 -20.82
N SER A 403 4.82 -0.74 -22.13
CA SER A 403 3.89 -0.24 -23.15
C SER A 403 2.61 -1.08 -23.33
N ASP A 404 2.59 -2.31 -22.81
CA ASP A 404 1.38 -3.16 -22.72
C ASP A 404 0.47 -2.81 -21.52
N GLY A 405 0.94 -1.95 -20.61
CA GLY A 405 0.24 -1.56 -19.39
C GLY A 405 0.12 -2.66 -18.34
N LEU A 406 0.79 -3.81 -18.51
CA LEU A 406 0.68 -4.94 -17.59
C LEU A 406 1.53 -4.75 -16.34
N LEU A 407 0.95 -5.08 -15.18
CA LEU A 407 1.60 -4.99 -13.88
C LEU A 407 1.87 -6.40 -13.37
N THR A 408 3.08 -6.68 -12.90
CA THR A 408 3.44 -7.99 -12.34
C THR A 408 3.71 -7.89 -10.84
N PHE A 409 3.21 -8.85 -10.06
CA PHE A 409 3.43 -8.99 -8.63
C PHE A 409 3.98 -10.37 -8.29
N HIS A 410 4.99 -10.45 -7.41
CA HIS A 410 5.41 -11.71 -6.80
C HIS A 410 4.85 -11.81 -5.38
N VAL A 411 4.04 -12.83 -5.10
CA VAL A 411 3.29 -12.97 -3.83
C VAL A 411 3.69 -14.27 -3.14
N LYS A 412 4.22 -14.18 -1.90
CA LYS A 412 4.39 -15.34 -1.00
C LYS A 412 3.20 -15.41 -0.04
N ALA A 413 2.58 -16.58 0.07
CA ALA A 413 1.57 -16.90 1.06
C ALA A 413 2.25 -16.91 2.44
N VAL A 414 1.73 -16.14 3.40
CA VAL A 414 2.20 -16.19 4.78
C VAL A 414 1.20 -16.97 5.64
N PRO A 415 1.63 -17.72 6.68
CA PRO A 415 0.70 -18.42 7.58
C PRO A 415 -0.40 -17.50 8.10
N ALA A 416 -1.66 -17.96 8.02
CA ALA A 416 -2.88 -17.20 8.34
C ALA A 416 -3.12 -15.88 7.56
N GLY A 417 -2.27 -15.50 6.59
CA GLY A 417 -2.37 -14.25 5.84
C GLY A 417 -3.46 -14.25 4.77
N TRP A 418 -4.66 -13.77 5.12
CA TRP A 418 -5.89 -13.78 4.30
C TRP A 418 -5.68 -13.41 2.82
N VAL A 419 -5.12 -12.23 2.54
CA VAL A 419 -4.93 -11.72 1.17
C VAL A 419 -3.90 -12.53 0.40
N SER A 420 -2.74 -12.80 1.00
CA SER A 420 -1.66 -13.55 0.33
C SER A 420 -2.04 -14.99 0.00
N ASN A 421 -2.73 -15.70 0.90
CA ASN A 421 -3.22 -17.06 0.62
C ASN A 421 -4.28 -17.05 -0.49
N ALA A 422 -5.12 -16.01 -0.54
CA ALA A 422 -6.10 -15.88 -1.60
C ALA A 422 -5.44 -15.59 -2.97
N LEU A 423 -4.46 -14.68 -3.03
CA LEU A 423 -3.70 -14.40 -4.25
C LEU A 423 -2.89 -15.61 -4.74
N VAL A 424 -2.25 -16.38 -3.84
CA VAL A 424 -1.45 -17.55 -4.25
C VAL A 424 -2.30 -18.76 -4.59
N HIS A 425 -3.32 -19.10 -3.81
CA HIS A 425 -4.05 -20.37 -3.98
C HIS A 425 -5.42 -20.24 -4.66
N ARG A 426 -6.11 -19.10 -4.51
CA ARG A 426 -7.49 -18.90 -4.98
C ARG A 426 -7.61 -18.13 -6.30
N ALA A 427 -6.80 -17.10 -6.50
CA ALA A 427 -6.89 -16.23 -7.68
C ALA A 427 -6.64 -16.98 -8.99
N ARG A 428 -7.39 -16.62 -10.04
CA ARG A 428 -7.31 -17.17 -11.39
C ARG A 428 -7.40 -16.04 -12.43
N PRO A 429 -6.97 -16.27 -13.68
CA PRO A 429 -7.26 -15.33 -14.76
C PRO A 429 -8.75 -15.01 -14.87
N GLY A 430 -9.08 -13.73 -15.09
CA GLY A 430 -10.44 -13.19 -15.07
C GLY A 430 -10.94 -12.68 -13.71
N ASP A 431 -10.24 -12.94 -12.60
CA ASP A 431 -10.56 -12.31 -11.31
C ASP A 431 -10.25 -10.81 -11.32
N ILE A 432 -11.17 -9.99 -10.80
CA ILE A 432 -10.95 -8.53 -10.64
C ILE A 432 -10.47 -8.23 -9.21
N ILE A 433 -9.31 -7.59 -9.10
CA ILE A 433 -8.77 -7.01 -7.85
C ILE A 433 -8.83 -5.48 -7.90
N ARG A 434 -8.61 -4.81 -6.76
CA ARG A 434 -8.41 -3.35 -6.71
C ARG A 434 -6.98 -3.00 -6.32
N LEU A 435 -6.43 -2.02 -7.00
CA LEU A 435 -5.11 -1.42 -6.73
C LEU A 435 -5.31 -0.01 -6.17
N GLY A 436 -4.70 0.33 -5.05
CA GLY A 436 -4.63 1.72 -4.58
C GLY A 436 -3.69 2.57 -5.45
N PRO A 437 -3.45 3.84 -5.11
CA PRO A 437 -2.37 4.62 -5.71
C PRO A 437 -1.00 3.94 -5.51
N PRO A 438 -0.03 4.13 -6.44
CA PRO A 438 1.34 3.69 -6.24
C PRO A 438 2.00 4.50 -5.12
N GLY A 439 2.97 3.89 -4.45
CA GLY A 439 3.77 4.50 -3.40
C GLY A 439 5.11 3.80 -3.23
N GLY A 440 5.94 4.34 -2.35
CA GLY A 440 7.30 3.87 -2.14
C GLY A 440 8.35 4.74 -2.82
N SER A 441 9.57 4.58 -2.32
CA SER A 441 10.72 5.47 -2.50
C SER A 441 11.93 4.80 -3.13
N MET A 442 11.85 3.48 -3.38
CA MET A 442 12.93 2.67 -3.95
C MET A 442 13.16 2.89 -5.47
N THR A 443 12.97 4.09 -6.00
CA THR A 443 13.14 4.45 -7.42
C THR A 443 14.58 4.82 -7.77
N VAL A 444 15.06 4.51 -8.99
CA VAL A 444 16.40 4.89 -9.46
C VAL A 444 16.49 6.40 -9.74
N ASP A 445 17.61 7.03 -9.38
CA ASP A 445 17.99 8.36 -9.88
C ASP A 445 18.88 8.22 -11.12
N HIS A 446 18.25 8.28 -12.30
CA HIS A 446 18.95 8.20 -13.59
C HIS A 446 19.80 9.44 -13.93
N THR A 447 19.76 10.51 -13.12
CA THR A 447 20.60 11.71 -13.34
C THR A 447 22.03 11.55 -12.81
N THR A 448 22.31 10.46 -12.08
CA THR A 448 23.64 10.14 -11.54
C THR A 448 24.23 8.89 -12.20
N ASP A 449 25.56 8.80 -12.31
CA ASP A 449 26.26 7.59 -12.80
C ASP A 449 26.58 6.57 -11.70
N SER A 450 25.98 6.70 -10.50
CA SER A 450 26.22 5.77 -9.38
C SER A 450 25.75 4.35 -9.71
N GLY A 451 26.53 3.37 -9.26
CA GLY A 451 26.18 1.94 -9.38
C GLY A 451 25.00 1.58 -8.48
N LEU A 452 24.31 0.47 -8.76
CA LEU A 452 23.23 -0.03 -7.92
C LEU A 452 23.65 -1.29 -7.17
N LEU A 453 23.52 -1.27 -5.85
CA LEU A 453 23.76 -2.43 -4.99
C LEU A 453 22.44 -2.93 -4.42
N CYS A 454 21.96 -4.05 -4.96
CA CYS A 454 20.59 -4.51 -4.77
C CYS A 454 20.53 -5.79 -3.92
N LEU A 455 19.91 -5.72 -2.75
CA LEU A 455 19.74 -6.86 -1.83
C LEU A 455 18.26 -7.28 -1.82
N GLY A 456 17.93 -8.37 -2.52
CA GLY A 456 16.58 -8.93 -2.59
C GLY A 456 16.44 -10.21 -1.77
N GLY A 457 15.65 -10.18 -0.69
CA GLY A 457 15.36 -11.34 0.16
C GLY A 457 14.02 -12.01 -0.17
N GLY A 458 14.03 -13.24 -0.72
CA GLY A 458 12.83 -13.96 -1.12
C GLY A 458 12.01 -13.18 -2.15
N THR A 459 10.73 -12.90 -1.88
CA THR A 459 9.91 -12.04 -2.77
C THR A 459 10.39 -10.58 -2.85
N GLY A 460 11.33 -10.16 -1.99
CA GLY A 460 12.04 -8.89 -2.13
C GLY A 460 12.85 -8.75 -3.42
N ILE A 461 13.03 -9.83 -4.19
CA ILE A 461 13.56 -9.75 -5.56
C ILE A 461 12.64 -9.01 -6.54
N ALA A 462 11.33 -8.89 -6.27
CA ALA A 462 10.38 -8.23 -7.16
C ALA A 462 10.73 -6.75 -7.47
N PRO A 463 10.84 -5.84 -6.49
CA PRO A 463 11.22 -4.45 -6.77
C PRO A 463 12.64 -4.36 -7.34
N ILE A 464 13.56 -5.24 -6.92
CA ILE A 464 14.93 -5.29 -7.47
C ILE A 464 14.92 -5.62 -8.97
N LYS A 465 14.13 -6.62 -9.39
CA LYS A 465 13.92 -6.97 -10.80
C LYS A 465 13.31 -5.82 -11.60
N ALA A 466 12.34 -5.11 -11.04
CA ALA A 466 11.77 -3.91 -11.66
C ALA A 466 12.85 -2.83 -11.89
N LEU A 467 13.74 -2.60 -10.93
CA LEU A 467 14.85 -1.65 -11.05
C LEU A 467 15.92 -2.09 -12.05
N VAL A 468 16.17 -3.39 -12.18
CA VAL A 468 17.06 -3.95 -13.21
C VAL A 468 16.47 -3.77 -14.61
N GLU A 469 15.17 -4.01 -14.80
CA GLU A 469 14.48 -3.73 -16.07
C GLU A 469 14.51 -2.22 -16.40
N ASP A 470 14.28 -1.36 -15.41
CA ASP A 470 14.30 0.10 -15.56
C ASP A 470 15.68 0.67 -15.93
N VAL A 471 16.77 0.13 -15.36
CA VAL A 471 18.14 0.45 -15.80
C VAL A 471 18.41 -0.04 -17.22
N ALA A 472 17.89 -1.21 -17.60
CA ALA A 472 18.05 -1.74 -18.96
C ALA A 472 17.33 -0.89 -20.03
N GLU A 473 16.26 -0.19 -19.66
CA GLU A 473 15.56 0.75 -20.55
C GLU A 473 16.24 2.14 -20.60
N HIS A 474 16.89 2.58 -19.52
CA HIS A 474 17.40 3.96 -19.39
C HIS A 474 18.93 4.14 -19.52
N GLY A 475 19.77 3.13 -19.28
CA GLY A 475 21.21 3.35 -19.13
C GLY A 475 22.15 2.17 -19.42
N GLU A 476 23.01 2.33 -20.44
CA GLU A 476 24.00 1.32 -20.84
C GLU A 476 25.23 1.18 -19.91
N ARG A 477 25.43 2.10 -18.94
CA ARG A 477 26.77 2.39 -18.38
C ARG A 477 26.95 2.34 -16.86
N ARG A 478 25.92 2.04 -16.07
CA ARG A 478 26.05 1.87 -14.61
C ARG A 478 26.20 0.39 -14.23
N PRO A 479 27.11 -0.01 -13.32
CA PRO A 479 27.17 -1.37 -12.82
C PRO A 479 25.98 -1.65 -11.89
N VAL A 480 25.41 -2.86 -11.97
CA VAL A 480 24.32 -3.30 -11.09
C VAL A 480 24.68 -4.65 -10.47
N GLU A 481 24.75 -4.67 -9.14
CA GLU A 481 25.18 -5.82 -8.34
C GLU A 481 24.00 -6.35 -7.53
N VAL A 482 23.37 -7.42 -8.00
CA VAL A 482 22.20 -8.03 -7.35
C VAL A 482 22.62 -9.23 -6.49
N PHE A 483 22.40 -9.11 -5.19
CA PHE A 483 22.46 -10.23 -4.24
C PHE A 483 21.04 -10.74 -3.99
N TYR A 484 20.71 -11.94 -4.47
CA TYR A 484 19.39 -12.56 -4.29
C TYR A 484 19.49 -13.62 -3.18
N GLY A 485 18.97 -13.28 -2.00
CA GLY A 485 19.05 -14.12 -0.80
C GLY A 485 17.80 -14.96 -0.53
N ALA A 486 17.99 -16.20 -0.12
CA ALA A 486 16.91 -17.11 0.24
C ALA A 486 17.34 -18.18 1.27
N ARG A 487 16.38 -18.95 1.80
CA ARG A 487 16.64 -20.01 2.80
C ARG A 487 17.06 -21.35 2.19
N THR A 488 16.57 -21.64 0.99
CA THR A 488 16.85 -22.86 0.24
C THR A 488 17.03 -22.50 -1.23
N ASP A 489 17.64 -23.38 -2.02
CA ASP A 489 17.76 -23.17 -3.47
C ASP A 489 16.36 -23.07 -4.14
N GLN A 490 15.33 -23.70 -3.56
CA GLN A 490 13.94 -23.64 -4.02
C GLN A 490 13.24 -22.30 -3.72
N ASP A 491 13.66 -21.58 -2.68
CA ASP A 491 13.15 -20.24 -2.37
C ASP A 491 13.71 -19.16 -3.33
N LEU A 492 14.69 -19.48 -4.20
CA LEU A 492 15.19 -18.60 -5.27
C LEU A 492 14.32 -18.66 -6.55
N TYR A 493 12.99 -18.69 -6.40
CA TYR A 493 11.97 -19.07 -7.40
C TYR A 493 11.90 -18.28 -8.74
N ASP A 494 12.70 -17.23 -8.91
CA ASP A 494 12.81 -16.45 -10.18
C ASP A 494 14.28 -16.23 -10.60
N ILE A 495 15.22 -17.03 -10.06
CA ILE A 495 16.67 -16.93 -10.35
C ILE A 495 16.96 -17.08 -11.84
N ASP A 496 16.27 -17.97 -12.54
CA ASP A 496 16.42 -18.14 -14.00
C ASP A 496 16.10 -16.86 -14.77
N THR A 497 15.16 -16.03 -14.28
CA THR A 497 14.85 -14.73 -14.88
C THR A 497 15.97 -13.73 -14.64
N MET A 498 16.53 -13.68 -13.43
CA MET A 498 17.68 -12.82 -13.12
C MET A 498 18.94 -13.26 -13.89
N LEU A 499 19.17 -14.56 -14.05
CA LEU A 499 20.29 -15.10 -14.82
C LEU A 499 20.13 -14.88 -16.33
N ARG A 500 18.89 -14.88 -16.87
CA ARG A 500 18.61 -14.44 -18.24
C ARG A 500 18.90 -12.95 -18.42
N LEU A 501 18.45 -12.09 -17.50
CA LEU A 501 18.78 -10.66 -17.53
C LEU A 501 20.30 -10.45 -17.52
N LYS A 502 21.05 -11.17 -16.67
CA LYS A 502 22.52 -11.14 -16.65
C LYS A 502 23.15 -11.54 -17.99
N GLN A 503 22.60 -12.53 -18.69
CA GLN A 503 23.09 -12.94 -20.02
C GLN A 503 22.81 -11.87 -21.10
N SER A 504 21.76 -11.07 -20.94
CA SER A 504 21.42 -9.96 -21.84
C SER A 504 22.17 -8.66 -21.53
N HIS A 505 22.63 -8.46 -20.29
CA HIS A 505 23.15 -7.18 -19.81
C HIS A 505 24.53 -7.33 -19.14
N PRO A 506 25.64 -7.06 -19.88
CA PRO A 506 27.00 -7.23 -19.35
C PRO A 506 27.39 -6.36 -18.15
N TRP A 507 26.59 -5.34 -17.82
CA TRP A 507 26.76 -4.49 -16.63
C TRP A 507 26.06 -5.04 -15.37
N LEU A 508 25.30 -6.13 -15.50
CA LEU A 508 24.54 -6.77 -14.43
C LEU A 508 25.26 -8.01 -13.89
N GLU A 509 25.47 -8.05 -12.58
CA GLU A 509 25.95 -9.22 -11.85
C GLU A 509 24.84 -9.72 -10.89
N VAL A 510 24.71 -11.03 -10.76
CA VAL A 510 23.61 -11.70 -10.03
C VAL A 510 24.21 -12.83 -9.20
N ARG A 511 24.25 -12.61 -7.89
CA ARG A 511 24.87 -13.45 -6.88
C ARG A 511 23.78 -14.10 -6.01
N PRO A 512 23.40 -15.38 -6.26
CA PRO A 512 22.48 -16.09 -5.38
C PRO A 512 23.15 -16.40 -4.04
N VAL A 513 22.47 -16.10 -2.93
CA VAL A 513 22.94 -16.35 -1.55
C VAL A 513 21.93 -17.24 -0.83
N VAL A 514 22.30 -18.48 -0.53
CA VAL A 514 21.43 -19.43 0.17
C VAL A 514 21.91 -19.61 1.60
N ASP A 515 21.03 -19.34 2.57
CA ASP A 515 21.30 -19.40 4.00
C ASP A 515 21.54 -20.84 4.48
N ARG A 516 22.80 -21.27 4.38
CA ARG A 516 23.28 -22.56 4.88
C ARG A 516 23.44 -22.49 6.41
N GLN A 517 22.33 -22.65 7.12
CA GLN A 517 22.28 -22.79 8.59
C GLN A 517 22.87 -21.57 9.36
N GLY A 518 22.70 -20.36 8.84
CA GLY A 518 23.22 -19.12 9.41
C GLY A 518 24.67 -18.79 9.03
N LEU A 519 25.35 -19.67 8.29
CA LEU A 519 26.78 -19.52 7.93
C LEU A 519 27.05 -18.51 6.81
N LEU A 520 26.05 -18.22 5.97
CA LEU A 520 26.15 -17.23 4.90
C LEU A 520 24.81 -16.47 4.77
N GLN A 521 24.73 -15.31 5.41
CA GLN A 521 23.55 -14.45 5.38
C GLN A 521 23.68 -13.40 4.26
N LEU A 522 22.54 -12.99 3.70
CA LEU A 522 22.47 -12.11 2.53
C LEU A 522 23.21 -10.76 2.74
N PRO A 523 23.03 -10.03 3.86
CA PRO A 523 23.77 -8.79 4.10
C PRO A 523 25.29 -9.02 4.20
N GLU A 524 25.72 -10.05 4.91
CA GLU A 524 27.14 -10.36 5.15
C GLU A 524 27.90 -10.67 3.86
N ALA A 525 27.27 -11.34 2.89
CA ALA A 525 27.87 -11.71 1.61
C ALA A 525 28.36 -10.50 0.78
N ILE A 526 27.80 -9.30 0.97
CA ILE A 526 28.24 -8.11 0.23
C ILE A 526 29.65 -7.65 0.65
N ARG A 527 30.14 -8.08 1.82
CA ARG A 527 31.46 -7.67 2.35
C ARG A 527 32.63 -8.22 1.53
N GLU A 528 32.42 -9.32 0.80
CA GLU A 528 33.45 -9.99 0.00
C GLU A 528 33.77 -9.28 -1.33
N TYR A 529 32.88 -8.39 -1.79
CA TYR A 529 32.95 -7.78 -3.13
C TYR A 529 33.01 -6.23 -3.12
N GLY A 530 32.97 -5.60 -1.94
CA GLY A 530 33.11 -4.15 -1.80
C GLY A 530 34.55 -3.63 -1.98
N PRO A 531 34.81 -2.32 -1.79
CA PRO A 531 33.94 -1.32 -1.15
C PRO A 531 32.82 -0.78 -2.04
N TRP A 532 31.78 -0.22 -1.42
CA TRP A 532 30.52 0.17 -2.06
C TRP A 532 30.25 1.69 -2.03
N THR A 533 31.26 2.54 -1.92
CA THR A 533 31.08 4.00 -1.70
C THR A 533 30.37 4.71 -2.86
N GLU A 534 30.61 4.26 -4.09
CA GLU A 534 30.04 4.84 -5.32
C GLU A 534 28.68 4.23 -5.72
N TYR A 535 28.08 3.44 -4.84
CA TYR A 535 26.81 2.75 -5.07
C TYR A 535 25.66 3.37 -4.29
N ASP A 536 24.51 3.44 -4.94
CA ASP A 536 23.21 3.61 -4.32
C ASP A 536 22.65 2.21 -3.99
N ALA A 537 22.22 2.00 -2.74
CA ALA A 537 21.83 0.68 -2.25
C ALA A 537 20.30 0.54 -2.12
N TYR A 538 19.77 -0.60 -2.54
CA TYR A 538 18.34 -0.89 -2.56
C TYR A 538 18.08 -2.21 -1.83
N VAL A 539 17.32 -2.18 -0.75
CA VAL A 539 17.12 -3.34 0.14
C VAL A 539 15.63 -3.67 0.25
N SER A 540 15.25 -4.91 -0.10
CA SER A 540 13.87 -5.38 0.04
C SER A 540 13.84 -6.85 0.46
N GLY A 541 12.94 -7.20 1.40
CA GLY A 541 12.84 -8.54 1.94
C GLY A 541 12.19 -8.57 3.34
N PRO A 542 12.43 -9.62 4.14
CA PRO A 542 11.93 -9.71 5.51
C PRO A 542 12.49 -8.58 6.41
N PRO A 543 11.71 -7.98 7.34
CA PRO A 543 12.17 -6.84 8.16
C PRO A 543 13.45 -7.07 8.98
N GLY A 544 13.74 -8.31 9.39
CA GLY A 544 15.02 -8.65 10.01
C GLY A 544 16.22 -8.50 9.06
N MET A 545 16.06 -8.93 7.81
CA MET A 545 17.07 -8.84 6.76
C MET A 545 17.21 -7.41 6.22
N ILE A 546 16.14 -6.61 6.17
CA ILE A 546 16.26 -5.18 5.84
C ILE A 546 17.11 -4.46 6.89
N ARG A 547 16.81 -4.61 8.19
CA ARG A 547 17.57 -3.93 9.27
C ARG A 547 19.05 -4.32 9.29
N SER A 548 19.35 -5.62 9.26
CA SER A 548 20.73 -6.12 9.14
C SER A 548 21.40 -5.64 7.83
N GLY A 549 20.66 -5.59 6.71
CA GLY A 549 21.10 -5.00 5.45
C GLY A 549 21.59 -3.57 5.59
N VAL A 550 20.79 -2.69 6.21
CA VAL A 550 21.14 -1.27 6.45
C VAL A 550 22.39 -1.14 7.32
N ASP A 551 22.49 -1.91 8.41
CA ASP A 551 23.64 -1.88 9.30
C ASP A 551 24.93 -2.35 8.60
N VAL A 552 24.86 -3.41 7.78
CA VAL A 552 26.01 -3.91 7.02
C VAL A 552 26.40 -2.97 5.89
N LEU A 553 25.45 -2.44 5.12
CA LEU A 553 25.72 -1.45 4.05
C LEU A 553 26.43 -0.21 4.59
N ARG A 554 25.95 0.31 5.72
CA ARG A 554 26.58 1.44 6.43
C ARG A 554 27.99 1.08 6.92
N ALA A 555 28.20 -0.13 7.44
CA ALA A 555 29.52 -0.62 7.85
C ALA A 555 30.48 -0.85 6.66
N SER A 556 29.95 -1.14 5.47
CA SER A 556 30.69 -1.27 4.21
C SER A 556 30.86 0.05 3.44
N GLY A 557 30.50 1.19 4.06
CA GLY A 557 30.81 2.54 3.55
C GLY A 557 29.72 3.20 2.71
N VAL A 558 28.53 2.60 2.54
CA VAL A 558 27.42 3.26 1.83
C VAL A 558 26.85 4.40 2.69
N PRO A 559 26.74 5.64 2.18
CA PRO A 559 26.11 6.74 2.90
C PRO A 559 24.64 6.43 3.21
N VAL A 560 24.16 6.76 4.41
CA VAL A 560 22.77 6.46 4.82
C VAL A 560 21.73 7.09 3.86
N SER A 561 22.01 8.27 3.32
CA SER A 561 21.17 8.95 2.31
C SER A 561 21.16 8.27 0.93
N ARG A 562 21.99 7.26 0.70
CA ARG A 562 22.03 6.41 -0.51
C ARG A 562 21.41 5.02 -0.28
N ILE A 563 21.01 4.67 0.94
CA ILE A 563 20.35 3.40 1.26
C ILE A 563 18.83 3.59 1.20
N ARG A 564 18.16 2.91 0.26
CA ARG A 564 16.71 2.96 0.06
C ARG A 564 16.05 1.62 0.42
N HIS A 565 15.00 1.68 1.24
CA HIS A 565 14.10 0.57 1.53
C HIS A 565 12.71 1.09 1.89
N ASP A 566 11.65 0.43 1.42
CA ASP A 566 10.27 0.76 1.83
C ASP A 566 9.86 -0.15 3.00
N SER A 567 9.96 0.36 4.23
CA SER A 567 9.76 -0.42 5.46
C SER A 567 8.29 -0.76 5.69
N VAL A 568 7.90 -2.03 5.55
CA VAL A 568 6.49 -2.47 5.65
C VAL A 568 5.81 -2.11 7.00
N GLU A 569 6.57 -1.92 8.08
CA GLU A 569 6.04 -1.42 9.36
C GLU A 569 5.75 0.10 9.35
N GLU A 570 6.56 0.90 8.66
CA GLU A 570 6.29 2.34 8.44
C GLU A 570 5.10 2.52 7.47
N LEU A 571 4.90 1.57 6.54
CA LEU A 571 3.69 1.47 5.73
C LEU A 571 2.41 1.05 6.51
N VAL A 572 2.53 0.79 7.81
CA VAL A 572 1.40 0.65 8.77
C VAL A 572 1.25 1.90 9.65
N VAL A 573 2.19 2.86 9.59
CA VAL A 573 2.08 4.20 10.17
C VAL A 573 1.52 5.21 9.15
N ALA A 574 1.83 5.01 7.86
CA ALA A 574 1.37 5.85 6.74
C ALA A 574 -0.03 5.48 6.18
N LEU A 575 -0.87 4.73 6.91
CA LEU A 575 -2.21 4.24 6.50
C LEU A 575 -3.19 4.05 7.67
#